data_AF-A0A1W6MJ00-F1
#
_entry.id   AF-A0A1W6MJ00-F1
#
_cell.length_a   1.000
_cell.length_b   1.000
_cell.length_c   1.000
_cell.angle_alpha   90.00
_cell.angle_beta   90.00
_cell.angle_gamma   90.00
#
_symmetry.space_group_name_H-M   'P 1'
#
loop_
_entity.id
_entity.type
_entity.pdbx_description
1 polymer ?
#
loop_
_entity_poly.entity_id
_entity_poly.type
_entity_poly.pdbx_seq_one_letter_code
_entity_poly.pdbx_strand_id
1 'polypeptide(L)'
;MKAKVTNVFEYIELHPKWKEHLSLICEQIKKHPFEEHIKWGAPCFTYNGTNLVGLAGFKNHCAIWFHKGSLLSDPKDFLGNA
;
A
#
# COMPACT_ATOMS: atom_id res chain seq x y z
N MET A 1 12.45 17.05 -12.77
CA MET A 1 12.52 16.26 -11.51
C MET A 1 11.09 15.87 -11.15
N LYS A 2 10.75 14.58 -11.01
CA LYS A 2 9.43 14.21 -10.47
C LYS A 2 9.39 14.65 -9.01
N ALA A 3 8.32 15.34 -8.59
CA ALA A 3 8.17 15.77 -7.21
C ALA A 3 8.29 14.56 -6.26
N LYS A 4 9.03 14.73 -5.16
CA LYS A 4 9.16 13.69 -4.14
C LYS A 4 7.82 13.59 -3.41
N VAL A 5 7.15 12.44 -3.51
CA VAL A 5 5.95 12.14 -2.71
C VAL A 5 6.30 12.21 -1.24
N THR A 6 5.48 12.92 -0.47
CA THR A 6 5.71 13.13 0.97
C THR A 6 4.68 12.40 1.84
N ASN A 7 3.50 12.11 1.31
CA ASN A 7 2.41 11.45 2.03
C ASN A 7 1.55 10.56 1.11
N VAL A 8 0.69 9.75 1.73
CA VAL A 8 -0.15 8.77 1.02
C VAL A 8 -1.16 9.43 0.08
N PHE A 9 -1.72 10.57 0.47
CA PHE A 9 -2.67 11.31 -0.37
C PHE A 9 -2.00 11.77 -1.67
N GLU A 10 -0.82 12.39 -1.59
CA GLU A 10 -0.04 12.78 -2.77
C GLU A 10 0.30 11.59 -3.67
N TYR A 11 0.65 10.45 -3.07
CA TYR A 11 0.90 9.23 -3.84
C TYR A 11 -0.33 8.83 -4.66
N ILE A 12 -1.52 8.82 -4.05
CA ILE A 12 -2.77 8.44 -4.70
C ILE A 12 -3.10 9.40 -5.84
N GLU A 13 -2.94 10.72 -5.64
CA GLU A 13 -3.18 11.73 -6.69
C GLU A 13 -2.25 11.56 -7.90
N LEU A 14 -1.00 11.12 -7.68
CA LEU A 14 -0.06 10.84 -8.77
C LEU A 14 -0.35 9.54 -9.53
N HIS A 15 -1.31 8.72 -9.07
CA HIS A 15 -1.74 7.49 -9.72
C HIS A 15 -3.21 7.58 -10.14
N PRO A 16 -3.60 8.51 -11.05
CA PRO A 16 -5.00 8.78 -11.37
C PRO A 16 -5.75 7.55 -11.91
N LYS A 17 -5.07 6.67 -12.65
CA LYS A 17 -5.64 5.40 -13.14
C LYS A 17 -6.14 4.49 -12.02
N TRP A 18 -5.50 4.54 -10.85
CA TRP A 18 -5.77 3.66 -9.71
C TRP A 18 -6.34 4.41 -8.51
N LYS A 19 -6.61 5.71 -8.66
CA LYS A 19 -7.00 6.59 -7.55
C LYS A 19 -8.17 6.02 -6.74
N GLU A 20 -9.24 5.61 -7.39
CA GLU A 20 -10.40 5.01 -6.72
C GLU A 20 -10.04 3.73 -5.93
N HIS A 21 -9.31 2.81 -6.55
CA HIS A 21 -8.91 1.55 -5.93
C HIS A 21 -7.95 1.76 -4.77
N LEU A 22 -6.93 2.62 -4.94
CA LEU A 22 -5.95 2.93 -3.91
C LEU A 22 -6.59 3.67 -2.73
N SER A 23 -7.53 4.58 -2.99
CA SER A 23 -8.31 5.26 -1.94
C SER A 23 -9.13 4.27 -1.12
N LEU A 24 -9.89 3.39 -1.79
CA LEU A 24 -10.70 2.37 -1.10
C LEU A 24 -9.85 1.45 -0.23
N ILE A 25 -8.70 0.99 -0.73
CA ILE A 25 -7.80 0.14 0.06
C ILE A 25 -7.23 0.94 1.25
N CYS A 26 -6.78 2.17 1.02
CA CYS A 26 -6.24 3.03 2.07
C CYS A 26 -7.28 3.29 3.17
N GLU A 27 -8.54 3.52 2.82
CA GLU A 27 -9.64 3.66 3.78
C GLU A 27 -9.84 2.41 4.64
N GLN A 28 -9.70 1.20 4.08
CA GLN A 28 -9.77 -0.03 4.89
C GLN A 28 -8.59 -0.14 5.85
N ILE A 29 -7.38 0.15 5.38
CA ILE A 29 -6.16 0.09 6.18
C ILE A 29 -6.23 1.09 7.35
N LYS A 30 -6.75 2.31 7.11
CA LYS A 30 -6.92 3.38 8.10
C LYS A 30 -7.90 3.06 9.24
N LYS A 31 -8.71 2.00 9.12
CA LYS A 31 -9.56 1.53 10.23
C LYS A 31 -8.76 0.83 11.33
N HIS A 32 -7.49 0.57 11.10
CA HIS A 32 -6.58 -0.09 12.02
C HIS A 32 -5.53 0.89 12.56
N PRO A 33 -4.89 0.60 13.72
CA PRO A 33 -3.94 1.50 14.36
C PRO A 33 -2.56 1.44 13.69
N PHE A 34 -2.51 1.67 12.38
CA PHE A 34 -1.26 1.71 11.62
C PHE A 34 -0.74 3.14 11.46
N GLU A 35 0.57 3.30 11.46
CA GLU A 35 1.23 4.55 11.12
C GLU A 35 1.55 4.60 9.62
N GLU A 36 1.33 5.76 9.00
CA GLU A 36 1.54 5.97 7.57
C GLU A 36 2.93 6.53 7.29
N HIS A 37 3.64 5.92 6.34
CA HIS A 37 4.93 6.40 5.88
C HIS A 37 5.03 6.35 4.35
N ILE A 38 5.95 7.15 3.80
CA ILE A 38 6.46 6.94 2.45
C ILE A 38 7.84 6.28 2.55
N LYS A 39 7.93 5.03 2.08
CA LYS A 39 9.18 4.27 1.99
C LYS A 39 9.38 3.82 0.55
N TRP A 40 10.60 3.94 0.05
CA TRP A 40 10.95 3.58 -1.34
C TRP A 40 10.05 4.24 -2.41
N GLY A 41 9.50 5.42 -2.10
CA GLY A 41 8.62 6.17 -3.00
C GLY A 41 7.15 5.71 -3.02
N ALA A 42 6.73 4.83 -2.10
CA ALA A 42 5.37 4.33 -2.01
C ALA A 42 4.83 4.33 -0.56
N PRO A 43 3.50 4.31 -0.36
CA PRO A 43 2.89 4.15 0.95
C PRO A 43 3.30 2.85 1.63
N CYS A 44 3.71 2.95 2.88
CA CYS A 44 4.01 1.83 3.76
C CYS A 44 3.37 2.08 5.13
N PHE A 45 2.56 1.14 5.56
CA PHE A 45 1.83 1.16 6.82
C PHE A 45 2.54 0.25 7.82
N THR A 46 2.85 0.80 8.98
CA THR A 46 3.60 0.13 10.03
C THR A 46 2.75 -0.06 11.28
N TYR A 47 3.10 -1.06 12.08
CA TYR A 47 2.61 -1.22 13.45
C TYR A 47 3.81 -1.43 14.36
N ASN A 48 3.94 -0.61 15.40
CA ASN A 48 5.09 -0.64 16.32
C ASN A 48 6.44 -0.65 15.57
N GLY A 49 6.58 0.22 14.56
CA GLY A 49 7.78 0.34 13.73
C GLY A 49 8.02 -0.79 12.73
N THR A 50 7.20 -1.85 12.72
CA THR A 50 7.32 -2.97 11.78
C THR A 50 6.51 -2.71 10.53
N ASN A 51 7.11 -2.86 9.34
CA ASN A 51 6.39 -2.76 8.06
C ASN A 51 5.43 -3.94 7.91
N LEU A 52 4.14 -3.66 7.68
CA LEU A 52 3.12 -4.68 7.49
C LEU A 52 2.50 -4.64 6.11
N VAL A 53 2.04 -3.46 5.67
CA VAL A 53 1.30 -3.30 4.41
C VAL A 53 1.92 -2.21 3.55
N GLY A 54 2.08 -2.46 2.26
CA GLY A 54 2.45 -1.49 1.25
C GLY A 54 1.33 -1.29 0.23
N LEU A 55 1.27 -0.12 -0.40
CA LEU A 55 0.43 0.13 -1.57
C LEU A 55 1.29 0.51 -2.76
N ALA A 56 0.94 -0.02 -3.93
CA ALA A 56 1.66 0.27 -5.16
C ALA A 56 0.71 0.40 -6.36
N GLY A 57 0.91 1.44 -7.17
CA GLY A 57 0.34 1.54 -8.51
C GLY A 57 1.37 1.12 -9.56
N PHE A 58 1.07 0.09 -10.35
CA PHE A 58 1.88 -0.36 -11.48
C PHE A 58 1.24 0.06 -12.81
N LYS A 59 1.90 -0.26 -13.94
CA LYS A 59 1.39 0.07 -15.29
C LYS A 59 0.01 -0.56 -15.56
N ASN A 60 -0.14 -1.83 -15.17
CA ASN A 60 -1.29 -2.66 -15.56
C ASN A 60 -2.19 -3.09 -14.38
N HIS A 61 -1.76 -2.88 -13.14
CA HIS A 61 -2.54 -3.18 -11.95
C HIS A 61 -2.14 -2.23 -10.80
N CYS A 62 -2.90 -2.24 -9.71
CA CYS A 62 -2.43 -1.78 -8.39
C CYS A 62 -2.35 -2.98 -7.45
N ALA A 63 -1.55 -2.87 -6.40
CA ALA A 63 -1.37 -3.96 -5.44
C ALA A 63 -1.40 -3.46 -4.00
N ILE A 64 -1.88 -4.37 -3.13
CA ILE A 64 -1.59 -4.37 -1.70
C ILE A 64 -0.47 -5.38 -1.46
N TRP A 65 0.57 -4.97 -0.75
CA TRP A 65 1.71 -5.84 -0.45
C TRP A 65 1.80 -6.10 1.05
N PHE A 66 1.73 -7.37 1.46
CA PHE A 66 2.04 -7.80 2.83
C PHE A 66 3.53 -8.11 3.02
N HIS A 67 4.25 -7.25 3.74
CA HIS A 67 5.69 -7.43 4.01
C HIS A 67 6.01 -8.68 4.86
N LYS A 68 5.01 -9.17 5.60
CA LYS A 68 5.06 -10.43 6.36
C LYS A 68 4.06 -11.45 5.80
N GLY A 69 3.88 -11.44 4.48
CA GLY A 69 2.89 -12.28 3.78
C GLY A 69 3.03 -13.77 4.05
N SER A 70 4.24 -14.28 4.29
CA SER A 70 4.48 -15.69 4.64
C SER A 70 3.84 -16.14 5.95
N LEU A 71 3.43 -15.20 6.81
CA LEU A 71 2.72 -15.49 8.06
C LEU A 71 1.19 -15.51 7.88
N LEU A 72 0.69 -15.08 6.72
CA LEU A 72 -0.74 -15.03 6.44
C LEU A 72 -1.24 -16.42 6.04
N SER A 73 -2.42 -16.77 6.54
CA SER A 73 -3.17 -17.88 5.96
C SER A 73 -3.82 -17.39 4.66
N ASP A 74 -3.72 -18.21 3.61
CA ASP A 74 -4.37 -17.94 2.33
C ASP A 74 -5.30 -19.09 1.93
N PRO A 75 -6.42 -19.27 2.63
CA PRO A 75 -7.34 -20.38 2.36
C PRO A 75 -8.06 -20.24 1.01
N LYS A 76 -7.98 -19.07 0.36
CA LYS A 76 -8.65 -18.78 -0.92
C LYS A 76 -7.68 -18.74 -2.11
N ASP A 77 -6.38 -18.93 -1.86
CA ASP A 77 -5.32 -18.91 -2.87
C ASP A 77 -5.31 -17.61 -3.71
N PHE A 78 -5.47 -16.47 -3.03
CA PHE A 78 -5.49 -15.15 -3.65
C PHE A 78 -4.16 -14.40 -3.56
N LEU A 79 -3.27 -14.81 -2.65
CA LEU A 79 -1.99 -14.17 -2.42
C LEU A 79 -0.92 -14.77 -3.34
N GLY A 80 -0.39 -13.93 -4.23
CA GLY A 80 0.79 -14.25 -5.02
C GLY A 80 2.07 -13.76 -4.35
N ASN A 81 3.17 -14.48 -4.56
CA ASN A 81 4.50 -13.94 -4.29
C ASN A 81 4.89 -12.95 -5.39
N ALA A 82 5.50 -11.84 -4.99
CA ALA A 82 6.00 -10.79 -5.89
C ALA A 82 7.51 -10.93 -6.14
#